data_AF-A0A661QZS8-F1
#
_entry.id   AF-A0A661QZS8-F1
#
_cell.length_a   1.000
_cell.length_b   1.000
_cell.length_c   1.000
_cell.angle_alpha   90.00
_cell.angle_beta   90.00
_cell.angle_gamma   90.00
#
_symmetry.space_group_name_H-M   'P 1'
#
loop_
_entity.id
_entity.type
_entity.pdbx_description
1 polymer ?
#
loop_
_entity_poly.entity_id
_entity_poly.type
_entity_poly.pdbx_seq_one_letter_code
_entity_poly.pdbx_strand_id
1 'polypeptide(L)' 'MLKLDVKNFNAFTALSLLSLIVGVLFYLYWGARFGVWYDIGIYSFTIVLIIPGIIGIILSLMEKK' A
#
# COMPACT_ATOMS: atom_id res chain seq x y z
N MET A 1 20.98 -8.64 -1.91
CA MET A 1 20.39 -7.32 -2.22
C MET A 1 19.12 -7.58 -3.02
N LEU A 2 17.96 -7.09 -2.57
CA LEU A 2 16.73 -7.16 -3.36
C LEU A 2 16.96 -6.38 -4.65
N LYS A 3 16.77 -7.03 -5.80
CA LYS A 3 16.79 -6.37 -7.10
C LYS A 3 15.35 -6.23 -7.58
N LEU A 4 14.92 -4.98 -7.75
CA LEU A 4 13.60 -4.63 -8.25
C LEU A 4 13.76 -4.14 -9.68
N ASP A 5 13.02 -4.73 -10.61
CA ASP A 5 12.98 -4.30 -12.01
C ASP A 5 11.55 -3.91 -12.39
N VAL A 6 11.37 -2.67 -12.82
CA VAL A 6 10.09 -2.11 -13.27
C VAL A 6 9.55 -2.85 -14.50
N LYS A 7 10.42 -3.52 -15.27
CA LYS A 7 9.98 -4.38 -16.38
C LYS A 7 9.10 -5.56 -15.92
N ASN A 8 9.17 -5.94 -14.65
CA ASN A 8 8.33 -7.00 -14.07
C ASN A 8 6.91 -6.52 -13.70
N PHE A 9 6.58 -5.25 -13.97
CA PHE A 9 5.27 -4.67 -13.66
C PHE A 9 4.15 -5.51 -14.26
N ASN A 10 3.18 -5.86 -13.42
CA ASN A 10 2.04 -6.68 -13.81
C ASN A 10 0.77 -6.28 -13.04
N ALA A 11 -0.32 -7.03 -13.26
CA ALA A 11 -1.61 -6.77 -12.62
C ALA A 11 -1.53 -6.78 -11.07
N PHE A 12 -0.67 -7.61 -10.48
CA PHE A 12 -0.47 -7.62 -9.03
C PHE A 12 0.25 -6.36 -8.56
N THR A 13 1.24 -5.85 -9.31
CA THR A 13 1.88 -4.56 -8.99
C THR A 13 0.84 -3.42 -9.01
N ALA A 14 -0.02 -3.39 -10.03
CA ALA A 14 -1.09 -2.40 -10.13
C ALA A 14 -2.09 -2.51 -8.96
N LEU A 15 -2.52 -3.73 -8.62
CA LEU A 15 -3.42 -3.97 -7.48
C LEU A 15 -2.77 -3.54 -6.15
N SER A 16 -1.50 -3.86 -5.96
CA SER A 16 -0.76 -3.49 -4.75
C SER A 16 -0.55 -1.97 -4.65
N LEU A 17 -0.30 -1.29 -5.77
CA LEU A 17 -0.27 0.18 -5.84
C LEU A 17 -1.64 0.79 -5.50
N LEU A 18 -2.72 0.25 -6.06
CA LEU A 18 -4.08 0.71 -5.74
C LEU A 18 -4.39 0.54 -4.26
N SER A 19 -4.08 -0.63 -3.68
CA SER A 19 -4.26 -0.89 -2.24
C SER A 19 -3.49 0.13 -1.40
N LEU A 20 -2.22 0.37 -1.74
CA LEU A 20 -1.38 1.33 -1.04
C LEU A 20 -1.94 2.76 -1.13
N ILE A 21 -2.31 3.22 -2.33
CA ILE A 21 -2.85 4.55 -2.58
C ILE A 21 -4.17 4.75 -1.83
N VAL A 22 -5.08 3.78 -1.91
CA VAL A 22 -6.38 3.85 -1.21
C VAL A 22 -6.16 3.89 0.30
N GLY A 23 -5.25 3.10 0.86
CA GLY A 23 -4.93 3.13 2.28
C GLY A 23 -4.41 4.49 2.75
N VAL A 24 -3.48 5.09 1.99
CA VAL A 24 -2.93 6.42 2.30
C VAL A 24 -4.00 7.51 2.17
N LEU A 25 -4.76 7.51 1.07
CA LEU A 25 -5.82 8.50 0.84
C LEU A 25 -6.93 8.40 1.89
N PHE A 26 -7.32 7.19 2.29
CA PHE A 26 -8.28 6.97 3.36
C PHE A 26 -7.82 7.59 4.67
N TYR A 27 -6.58 7.32 5.08
CA TYR A 27 -6.02 7.87 6.31
C TYR A 27 -5.98 9.40 6.31
N LEU A 28 -5.48 9.99 5.22
CA LEU A 28 -5.39 11.45 5.05
C LEU A 28 -6.78 12.09 5.00
N TYR A 29 -7.71 11.52 4.25
CA TYR A 29 -9.08 12.00 4.14
C TYR A 29 -9.77 11.98 5.50
N TRP A 30 -9.63 10.89 6.27
CA TRP A 30 -10.25 10.78 7.57
C TRP A 30 -9.70 11.81 8.55
N GLY A 31 -8.36 11.93 8.65
CA GLY A 31 -7.71 12.90 9.52
C GLY A 31 -8.09 14.34 9.17
N ALA A 32 -8.15 14.68 7.88
CA ALA A 32 -8.56 16.01 7.43
C ALA A 32 -10.05 16.28 7.67
N ARG A 33 -10.93 15.28 7.46
CA ARG A 33 -12.38 15.45 7.55
C ARG A 33 -12.90 15.49 8.98
N PHE A 34 -12.37 14.63 9.85
CA PHE A 34 -12.87 14.42 11.20
C PHE A 34 -11.92 14.92 12.29
N GLY A 35 -10.69 15.32 11.95
CA GLY A 35 -9.68 15.78 12.92
C GLY A 35 -9.09 14.66 13.77
N VAL A 36 -9.38 13.39 13.44
CA VAL A 36 -8.95 12.21 14.20
C VAL A 36 -7.82 11.50 13.46
N TRP A 37 -6.64 11.51 14.06
CA TRP A 37 -5.43 10.90 13.50
C TRP A 37 -4.97 9.66 14.26
N TYR A 38 -5.37 9.55 15.53
CA TYR A 38 -4.91 8.51 16.47
C TYR A 38 -6.07 7.67 16.96
N ASP A 39 -6.63 6.85 16.06
CA ASP A 39 -7.74 5.96 16.36
C ASP A 39 -7.49 4.56 15.80
N ILE A 40 -7.77 3.56 16.64
CA ILE A 40 -7.47 2.15 16.33
C ILE A 40 -8.32 1.62 15.16
N GLY A 41 -9.54 2.12 15.00
CA GLY A 41 -10.42 1.76 13.88
C GLY A 41 -9.81 2.19 12.56
N ILE A 42 -9.38 3.45 12.47
CA ILE A 42 -8.71 3.98 11.26
C ILE A 42 -7.43 3.19 10.97
N TYR A 43 -6.63 2.92 11.99
CA TYR A 43 -5.37 2.17 11.84
C TYR A 43 -5.60 0.75 11.37
N SER A 44 -6.58 0.05 11.92
CA SER A 44 -6.90 -1.31 11.49
C SER A 44 -7.22 -1.39 9.99
N PHE A 45 -7.94 -0.41 9.44
CA PHE A 45 -8.23 -0.36 8.00
C PHE A 45 -7.01 0.07 7.18
N THR A 46 -6.31 1.12 7.64
CA THR A 46 -5.15 1.70 6.94
C THR A 46 -4.00 0.70 6.82
N ILE A 47 -3.67 0.02 7.92
CA ILE A 47 -2.55 -0.94 7.99
C ILE A 47 -2.80 -2.13 7.06
N VAL A 48 -4.04 -2.65 7.04
CA VAL A 48 -4.45 -3.77 6.18
C VAL A 48 -4.33 -3.44 4.70
N LEU A 49 -4.43 -2.16 4.31
CA LEU A 49 -4.26 -1.74 2.93
C LEU A 49 -2.80 -1.40 2.57
N ILE A 50 -2.10 -0.71 3.47
CA ILE A 50 -0.74 -0.22 3.24
C ILE A 50 0.28 -1.36 3.28
N ILE A 51 0.26 -2.22 4.30
CA ILE A 51 1.31 -3.25 4.47
C ILE A 51 1.31 -4.25 3.30
N PRO A 52 0.17 -4.88 2.93
CA PRO A 52 0.11 -5.76 1.78
C PRO A 52 0.38 -5.03 0.45
N GLY A 53 0.01 -3.75 0.35
CA GLY A 53 0.35 -2.91 -0.80
C GLY A 53 1.87 -2.77 -0.98
N ILE A 54 2.59 -2.43 0.07
CA ILE A 54 4.07 -2.33 0.04
C ILE A 54 4.68 -3.70 -0.28
N ILE A 55 4.29 -4.75 0.44
CA ILE A 55 4.83 -6.10 0.25
C ILE A 55 4.55 -6.60 -1.17
N GLY A 56 3.33 -6.43 -1.68
CA GLY A 56 2.95 -6.88 -3.01
C GLY A 56 3.69 -6.15 -4.13
N ILE A 57 3.97 -4.84 -3.98
CA ILE A 57 4.86 -4.11 -4.90
C ILE A 57 6.25 -4.73 -4.90
N ILE A 58 6.85 -4.95 -3.73
CA ILE A 58 8.19 -5.54 -3.61
C ILE A 58 8.23 -6.93 -4.25
N LEU A 59 7.29 -7.81 -3.90
CA LEU A 59 7.25 -9.18 -4.41
C LEU A 59 7.00 -9.25 -5.92
N SER A 60 6.14 -8.36 -6.45
CA SER A 60 5.81 -8.37 -7.87
C SER A 60 6.93 -7.82 -8.76
N LEU A 61 7.72 -6.86 -8.25
CA LEU A 61 8.84 -6.26 -9.00
C LEU A 61 10.17 -6.99 -8.80
N MET A 62 10.25 -7.89 -7.82
CA MET A 62 11.47 -8.63 -7.53
C MET A 62 11.91 -9.48 -8.73
N GLU A 63 13.17 -9.33 -9.14
CA GLU A 63 13.78 -10.19 -10.16
C GLU A 63 13.72 -11.65 -9.69
N LYS A 64 13.11 -12.51 -10.51
CA LYS A 64 13.20 -13.95 -10.34
C LYS A 64 14.59 -14.38 -10.81
N LYS A 65 15.41 -14.89 -9.87
CA LYS A 65 16.68 -15.54 -10.21
C LYS A 65 16.46 -16.81 -11.02
#